data_AF-A0A7C4VHD4-F1
#
_entry.id   AF-A0A7C4VHD4-F1
#
_cell.length_a   1.000
_cell.length_b   1.000
_cell.length_c   1.000
_cell.angle_alpha   90.00
_cell.angle_beta   90.00
_cell.angle_gamma   90.00
#
_symmetry.space_group_name_H-M   'P 1'
#
loop_
_entity.id
_entity.type
_entity.pdbx_description
1 polymer ?
#
loop_
_entity_poly.entity_id
_entity_poly.type
_entity_poly.pdbx_seq_one_letter_code
_entity_poly.pdbx_strand_id
1 'polypeptide(L)'
;MNKFLEYYTFEREIDKFLRELSKLKNHYALTALVGAYLIAPHVRPVDVHIYVSNEKDAETFAEQLRLQPIPRGGNVKFVIPYDEGV
;
A
#
# COMPACT_ATOMS: atom_id res chain seq x y z
N MET A 1 12.27 12.80 -6.00
CA MET A 1 10.93 12.92 -5.39
C MET A 1 10.23 11.59 -5.53
N ASN A 2 9.53 11.12 -4.48
CA ASN A 2 8.80 9.84 -4.53
C ASN A 2 7.75 9.84 -5.64
N LYS A 3 7.56 8.68 -6.28
CA LYS A 3 6.47 8.46 -7.24
C LYS A 3 5.32 7.74 -6.54
N PHE A 4 4.10 8.17 -6.82
CA PHE A 4 2.89 7.59 -6.25
C PHE A 4 2.08 6.94 -7.35
N LEU A 5 1.73 5.68 -7.16
CA LEU A 5 0.78 4.94 -7.98
C LEU A 5 -0.47 4.73 -7.15
N GLU A 6 -1.60 5.25 -7.64
CA GLU A 6 -2.86 5.26 -6.91
C GLU A 6 -3.80 4.15 -7.38
N TYR A 7 -4.39 3.47 -6.40
CA TYR A 7 -5.34 2.39 -6.59
C TYR A 7 -6.51 2.51 -5.62
N TYR A 8 -7.59 1.82 -5.97
CA TYR A 8 -8.78 1.74 -5.17
C TYR A 8 -9.08 0.29 -4.78
N THR A 9 -9.46 0.09 -3.52
CA THR A 9 -10.07 -1.15 -3.02
C THR A 9 -11.42 -0.86 -2.38
N PHE A 10 -12.38 -1.77 -2.56
CA PHE A 10 -13.66 -1.76 -1.85
C PHE A 10 -13.54 -2.35 -0.44
N GLU A 11 -12.39 -2.93 -0.08
CA GLU A 11 -12.14 -3.43 1.27
C GLU A 11 -12.13 -2.27 2.28
N ARG A 12 -12.92 -2.40 3.34
CA ARG A 12 -13.08 -1.38 4.38
C ARG A 12 -12.43 -1.79 5.70
N GLU A 13 -12.08 -3.07 5.85
CA GLU A 13 -11.41 -3.60 7.03
C GLU A 13 -9.90 -3.60 6.81
N ILE A 14 -9.20 -2.66 7.46
CA ILE A 14 -7.74 -2.52 7.34
C ILE A 14 -7.02 -3.83 7.69
N ASP A 15 -7.45 -4.54 8.74
CA ASP A 15 -6.84 -5.80 9.14
C ASP A 15 -6.97 -6.88 8.07
N LYS A 16 -8.08 -6.90 7.34
CA LYS A 16 -8.30 -7.85 6.24
C LYS A 16 -7.40 -7.52 5.07
N PHE A 17 -7.29 -6.23 4.73
CA PHE A 17 -6.36 -5.79 3.70
C PHE A 17 -4.90 -6.15 4.06
N LEU A 18 -4.46 -5.90 5.29
CA LEU A 18 -3.11 -6.22 5.75
C LEU A 18 -2.83 -7.72 5.79
N ARG A 19 -3.83 -8.54 6.12
CA ARG A 19 -3.71 -10.00 6.02
C ARG A 19 -3.48 -10.47 4.58
N GLU A 20 -4.18 -9.92 3.60
CA GLU A 20 -3.94 -10.26 2.19
C GLU A 20 -2.58 -9.73 1.71
N LEU A 21 -2.21 -8.51 2.11
CA LEU A 21 -0.89 -7.92 1.81
C LEU A 21 0.26 -8.76 2.38
N SER A 22 0.10 -9.32 3.58
CA SER A 22 1.14 -10.17 4.21
C SER A 22 1.43 -11.48 3.48
N LYS A 23 0.58 -11.87 2.53
CA LYS A 23 0.78 -13.08 1.70
C LYS A 23 1.64 -12.80 0.47
N LEU A 24 1.92 -11.53 0.16
CA LEU A 24 2.79 -11.15 -0.95
C LEU A 24 4.24 -11.51 -0.61
N LYS A 25 5.01 -11.94 -1.62
CA LYS A 25 6.37 -12.45 -1.43
C LYS A 25 7.48 -11.41 -1.61
N ASN A 26 7.19 -10.28 -2.26
CA ASN A 26 8.21 -9.27 -2.56
C ASN A 26 8.33 -8.28 -1.40
N HIS A 27 9.46 -7.58 -1.32
CA HIS A 27 9.74 -6.63 -0.25
C HIS A 27 8.83 -5.40 -0.37
N TYR A 28 8.31 -4.96 0.77
CA TYR A 28 7.53 -3.74 0.90
C TYR A 28 7.61 -3.24 2.34
N ALA A 29 7.29 -1.96 2.54
CA ALA A 29 7.20 -1.38 3.88
C ALA A 29 5.90 -0.62 4.07
N LEU A 30 5.22 -0.87 5.18
CA LEU A 30 4.07 -0.05 5.58
C LEU A 30 4.56 1.30 6.11
N THR A 31 3.93 2.38 5.67
CA THR A 31 4.31 3.74 6.05
C THR A 31 3.08 4.57 6.45
N ALA A 32 3.30 5.82 6.84
CA ALA A 32 2.28 6.77 7.28
C ALA A 32 1.36 6.16 8.37
N LEU A 33 0.04 6.34 8.25
CA LEU A 33 -0.92 5.88 9.24
C LEU A 33 -0.98 4.35 9.35
N VAL A 34 -0.74 3.62 8.27
CA VAL A 34 -0.75 2.15 8.31
C VAL A 34 0.48 1.61 9.05
N GLY A 35 1.66 2.21 8.83
CA GLY A 35 2.84 1.89 9.63
C GLY A 35 2.62 2.17 11.12
N ALA A 36 2.02 3.32 11.46
CA ALA A 36 1.68 3.66 12.84
C ALA A 36 0.64 2.70 13.46
N TYR A 37 -0.34 2.25 12.66
CA TYR A 37 -1.39 1.31 13.08
C TYR A 37 -0.84 -0.03 13.59
N LEU A 38 0.29 -0.50 13.05
CA LEU A 38 0.93 -1.74 13.52
C LEU A 38 1.39 -1.67 14.99
N ILE A 39 1.70 -0.48 15.50
CA ILE A 39 2.22 -0.28 16.85
C ILE A 39 1.13 0.28 17.79
N ALA A 40 0.24 1.13 17.27
CA ALA A 40 -0.80 1.80 18.03
C ALA A 40 -2.19 1.49 17.45
N PRO A 41 -2.93 0.49 17.99
CA PRO A 41 -4.23 0.07 17.46
C PRO A 41 -5.33 1.13 17.47
N HIS A 42 -5.12 2.25 18.17
CA HIS A 42 -6.04 3.39 18.19
C HIS A 42 -5.94 4.29 16.96
N VAL A 43 -4.88 4.16 16.16
CA VAL A 43 -4.75 4.85 14.88
C VAL A 43 -5.86 4.38 13.94
N ARG A 44 -6.43 5.31 13.17
CA ARG A 44 -7.49 5.03 12.19
C ARG A 44 -7.00 5.42 10.80
N PRO A 45 -6.33 4.52 10.07
CA PRO A 45 -5.90 4.79 8.71
C PRO A 45 -7.12 5.06 7.81
N VAL A 46 -7.10 6.18 7.10
CA VAL A 46 -8.14 6.53 6.10
C VAL A 46 -7.77 6.05 4.70
N ASP A 47 -6.48 5.76 4.49
CA ASP A 47 -5.92 5.19 3.29
C ASP A 47 -4.69 4.32 3.66
N VAL A 48 -4.21 3.58 2.66
CA VAL A 48 -3.06 2.69 2.79
C VAL A 48 -1.90 3.22 1.98
N HIS A 49 -0.78 3.52 2.64
CA HIS A 49 0.47 3.89 1.98
C HIS A 49 1.50 2.79 2.20
N ILE A 50 2.06 2.29 1.10
CA ILE A 50 3.02 1.18 1.10
C ILE A 50 4.18 1.55 0.19
N TYR A 51 5.40 1.45 0.69
CA TYR A 51 6.57 1.51 -0.15
C TYR A 51 6.78 0.21 -0.91
N VAL A 52 7.09 0.33 -2.20
CA VAL A 52 7.40 -0.79 -3.10
C VAL A 52 8.65 -0.46 -3.91
N SER A 53 9.44 -1.46 -4.28
CA SER A 53 10.75 -1.24 -4.89
C SER A 53 10.67 -0.70 -6.32
N ASN A 54 9.61 -1.01 -7.09
CA ASN A 54 9.45 -0.55 -8.47
C ASN A 54 7.99 -0.66 -8.96
N GLU A 55 7.72 -0.15 -10.17
CA GLU A 55 6.39 -0.16 -10.79
C GLU A 55 5.87 -1.57 -11.08
N LYS A 56 6.75 -2.50 -11.45
CA LYS A 56 6.37 -3.89 -11.74
C LYS A 56 5.88 -4.62 -10.49
N ASP A 57 6.52 -4.37 -9.35
CA ASP A 57 6.06 -4.89 -8.06
C ASP A 57 4.70 -4.28 -7.69
N ALA A 58 4.53 -2.96 -7.90
CA ALA A 58 3.26 -2.28 -7.67
C ALA A 58 2.11 -2.88 -8.50
N GLU A 59 2.35 -3.13 -9.80
CA GLU A 59 1.38 -3.78 -10.70
C GLU A 59 1.06 -5.21 -10.25
N THR A 60 2.09 -6.00 -9.92
CA THR A 60 1.93 -7.37 -9.42
C THR A 60 1.09 -7.40 -8.15
N PHE A 61 1.35 -6.47 -7.23
CA PHE A 61 0.60 -6.35 -5.99
C PHE A 61 -0.84 -5.91 -6.24
N ALA A 62 -1.05 -4.95 -7.13
CA ALA A 62 -2.38 -4.50 -7.51
C ALA A 62 -3.23 -5.65 -8.06
N GLU A 63 -2.67 -6.48 -8.94
CA GLU A 63 -3.35 -7.66 -9.48
C GLU A 63 -3.69 -8.68 -8.40
N GLN A 64 -2.71 -9.05 -7.55
CA GLN A 64 -2.90 -10.04 -6.49
C GLN A 64 -3.91 -9.60 -5.43
N LEU A 65 -3.93 -8.31 -5.11
CA LEU A 65 -4.87 -7.71 -4.17
C LEU A 65 -6.18 -7.27 -4.83
N ARG A 66 -6.33 -7.45 -6.15
CA ARG A 66 -7.51 -7.07 -6.94
C ARG A 66 -7.85 -5.57 -6.81
N LEU A 67 -6.84 -4.72 -6.81
CA LEU A 67 -6.98 -3.27 -6.76
C LEU A 67 -7.34 -2.71 -8.14
N GLN A 68 -8.13 -1.64 -8.15
CA GLN A 68 -8.47 -0.93 -9.37
C GLN A 68 -7.53 0.27 -9.56
N PRO A 69 -6.82 0.39 -10.70
CA PRO A 69 -6.02 1.59 -10.95
C PRO A 69 -6.93 2.81 -11.09
N ILE A 70 -6.53 3.92 -10.47
CA ILE A 70 -7.28 5.18 -10.55
C ILE A 70 -6.32 6.36 -10.75
N PRO A 71 -6.67 7.37 -11.58
CA PRO A 71 -5.76 8.49 -11.81
C PRO A 71 -5.44 9.30 -10.54
N ARG A 72 -6.43 9.48 -9.64
CA ARG A 72 -6.33 10.22 -8.37
C ARG A 72 -7.42 9.80 -7.40
N GLY A 73 -7.17 9.99 -6.10
CA GLY A 73 -8.14 9.78 -5.02
C GLY A 73 -8.24 8.32 -4.59
N GLY A 74 -7.21 7.51 -4.87
CA GLY A 74 -7.15 6.12 -4.44
C GLY A 74 -6.97 6.00 -2.92
N ASN A 75 -7.61 4.98 -2.32
CA ASN A 75 -7.42 4.65 -0.91
C ASN A 75 -6.24 3.67 -0.67
N VAL A 76 -5.54 3.28 -1.73
CA VAL A 76 -4.26 2.55 -1.66
C VAL A 76 -3.24 3.29 -2.53
N LYS A 77 -2.08 3.61 -1.96
CA LYS A 77 -0.99 4.30 -2.65
C LYS A 77 0.28 3.46 -2.53
N PHE A 78 0.77 2.97 -3.66
CA PHE A 78 2.11 2.42 -3.76
C PHE A 78 3.09 3.57 -3.98
N VAL A 79 4.07 3.68 -3.09
CA VAL A 79 5.08 4.72 -3.07
C VAL A 79 6.38 4.11 -3.54
N ILE A 80 6.91 4.60 -4.66
CA ILE A 80 8.24 4.23 -5.13
C ILE A 80 9.21 5.30 -4.60
N PRO A 81 10.14 4.93 -3.72
CA PRO A 81 11.09 5.87 -3.14
C PRO A 81 11.98 6.49 -4.23
N TYR A 82 12.45 7.72 -4.00
CA TYR A 82 13.43 8.36 -4.90
C TYR A 82 14.86 7.84 -4.67
N ASP A 83 15.07 7.09 -3.60
CA ASP A 83 16.32 6.45 -3.19
C ASP A 83 16.13 4.92 -3.09
N GLU A 84 17.20 4.20 -2.76
CA GLU A 84 17.19 2.73 -2.60
C GLU A 84 16.58 2.26 -1.25
N GLY A 85 15.80 3.11 -0.58
CA GLY A 85 15.44 2.97 0.83
C GLY A 85 14.45 1.84 1.18
N VAL A 86 13.90 1.09 0.22
CA VAL A 86 12.92 0.00 0.46
C VAL A 86 13.08 -1.19 -0.47
#